data_AF-A0A6J4RQY9-F1
#
_entry.id   AF-A0A6J4RQY9-F1
#
_cell.length_a   1.000
_cell.length_b   1.000
_cell.length_c   1.000
_cell.angle_alpha   90.00
_cell.angle_beta   90.00
_cell.angle_gamma   90.00
#
_symmetry.space_group_name_H-M   'P 1'
#
loop_
_entity.id
_entity.type
_entity.pdbx_description
1 polymer ?
#
loop_
_entity_poly.entity_id
_entity_poly.type
_entity_poly.pdbx_seq_one_letter_code
_entity_poly.pdbx_strand_id
1 'polypeptide(L)'
;PGLIVLLSTTEIGAGSGQNLAGLFNLTGFTDRSAEETEVWATWIVGAPLFGEGESTAYVAVAADKDNNGVFDDAPGAVPDSDGDGDVDEKDLEAFGVASNIERVPFEINPNP
;
A
#
# COMPACT_ATOMS: atom_id res chain seq x y z
N PRO A 1 6.83 5.97 -9.50
CA PRO A 1 6.22 6.57 -8.29
C PRO A 1 6.55 5.69 -7.10
N GLY A 2 7.09 6.23 -6.00
CA GLY A 2 7.58 5.43 -4.87
C GLY A 2 6.54 4.92 -3.89
N LEU A 3 5.24 5.18 -4.10
CA LEU A 3 4.19 4.78 -3.18
C LEU A 3 3.89 3.28 -3.34
N ILE A 4 3.82 2.58 -2.22
CA ILE A 4 3.36 1.21 -2.10
C ILE A 4 2.05 1.24 -1.31
N VAL A 5 1.00 0.63 -1.87
CA VAL A 5 -0.25 0.39 -1.18
C VAL A 5 -0.60 -1.09 -1.28
N LEU A 6 -0.67 -1.77 -0.14
CA LEU A 6 -1.11 -3.15 -0.04
C LEU A 6 -2.48 -3.20 0.62
N LEU A 7 -3.25 -4.22 0.26
CA LEU A 7 -4.53 -4.53 0.88
C LEU A 7 -4.47 -5.94 1.41
N SER A 8 -4.86 -6.15 2.66
CA SER A 8 -5.14 -7.47 3.23
C SER A 8 -6.65 -7.61 3.40
N THR A 9 -7.23 -8.64 2.75
CA THR A 9 -8.67 -8.93 2.70
C THR A 9 -8.91 -10.37 2.19
N THR A 10 -10.17 -10.82 2.16
CA THR A 10 -10.57 -12.20 1.86
C THR A 10 -10.45 -12.62 0.39
N GLU A 11 -10.57 -11.69 -0.56
CA GLU A 11 -10.36 -11.95 -2.00
C GLU A 11 -9.77 -10.72 -2.69
N ILE A 12 -8.57 -10.82 -3.27
CA ILE A 12 -7.96 -9.71 -4.01
C ILE A 12 -7.97 -10.09 -5.48
N GLY A 13 -8.85 -9.48 -6.27
CA GLY A 13 -8.88 -9.65 -7.73
C GLY A 13 -7.58 -9.20 -8.42
N ALA A 14 -6.75 -8.41 -7.73
CA ALA A 14 -5.43 -7.97 -8.16
C ALA A 14 -4.28 -8.95 -7.78
N GLY A 15 -4.53 -9.97 -6.95
CA GLY A 15 -3.53 -10.91 -6.41
C GLY A 15 -2.88 -10.44 -5.10
N SER A 16 -2.42 -11.39 -4.27
CA SER A 16 -1.71 -11.09 -3.01
C SER A 16 -0.41 -10.33 -3.26
N GLY A 17 -0.10 -9.34 -2.41
CA GLY A 17 1.09 -8.50 -2.52
C GLY A 17 1.10 -7.51 -3.68
N GLN A 18 0.06 -7.47 -4.52
CA GLN A 18 -0.01 -6.55 -5.65
C GLN A 18 -0.02 -5.10 -5.15
N ASN A 19 0.91 -4.27 -5.65
CA ASN A 19 0.91 -2.85 -5.32
C ASN A 19 -0.29 -2.17 -6.00
N LEU A 20 -1.21 -1.68 -5.16
CA LEU A 20 -2.44 -1.04 -5.58
C LEU A 20 -2.30 0.46 -5.75
N ALA A 21 -1.13 1.07 -5.51
CA ALA A 21 -0.94 2.52 -5.58
C ALA A 21 -1.40 3.13 -6.92
N GLY A 22 -1.27 2.38 -8.02
CA GLY A 22 -1.76 2.79 -9.35
C GLY A 22 -3.28 2.82 -9.50
N LEU A 23 -4.04 2.29 -8.55
CA LEU A 23 -5.51 2.30 -8.50
C LEU A 23 -6.08 3.45 -7.67
N PHE A 24 -5.23 4.19 -6.95
CA PHE A 24 -5.62 5.36 -6.19
C PHE A 24 -5.57 6.60 -7.09
N ASN A 25 -6.60 7.44 -7.01
CA ASN A 25 -6.48 8.80 -7.52
C ASN A 25 -5.88 9.65 -6.40
N LEU A 26 -4.65 10.12 -6.60
CA LEU A 26 -4.04 11.08 -5.69
C LEU A 26 -4.79 12.41 -5.80
N THR A 27 -5.37 12.85 -4.69
CA THR A 27 -6.25 14.03 -4.64
C THR A 27 -5.56 15.24 -4.01
N GLY A 28 -4.41 15.07 -3.34
CA GLY A 28 -3.62 16.20 -2.86
C GLY A 28 -2.33 15.81 -2.14
N PHE A 29 -1.44 16.80 -2.02
CA PHE A 29 -0.32 16.79 -1.07
C PHE A 29 -0.50 17.99 -0.15
N THR A 30 -0.42 17.78 1.15
CA THR A 30 -0.49 18.80 2.19
C THR A 30 0.68 18.64 3.16
N ASP A 31 0.83 19.60 4.06
CA ASP A 31 1.92 19.71 5.04
C ASP A 31 3.26 19.13 4.56
N ARG A 32 3.96 19.88 3.69
CA ARG A 32 5.24 19.49 3.10
C ARG A 32 6.41 20.10 3.86
N SER A 33 6.41 19.93 5.17
CA SER A 33 7.51 20.39 6.02
C SER A 33 8.75 19.49 5.82
N ALA A 34 9.85 19.81 6.50
CA ALA A 34 11.03 18.93 6.49
C ALA A 34 10.81 17.63 7.30
N GLU A 35 9.78 17.62 8.14
CA GLU A 35 9.52 16.58 9.13
C GLU A 35 8.36 15.67 8.69
N GLU A 36 7.47 16.16 7.83
CA GLU A 36 6.26 15.47 7.42
C GLU A 36 5.89 15.78 5.96
N THR A 37 5.21 14.83 5.31
CA THR A 37 4.51 15.05 4.05
C THR A 37 3.21 14.27 4.10
N GLU A 38 2.09 14.99 4.05
CA GLU A 38 0.77 14.40 4.04
C GLU A 38 0.30 14.17 2.59
N VAL A 39 -0.23 12.98 2.33
CA VAL A 39 -0.71 12.56 1.01
C VAL A 39 -2.18 12.18 1.08
N TRP A 40 -3.01 12.84 0.27
CA TRP A 40 -4.42 12.52 0.12
C TRP A 40 -4.64 11.69 -1.14
N ALA A 41 -5.34 10.58 -0.98
CA ALA A 41 -5.74 9.74 -2.09
C ALA A 41 -7.18 9.25 -1.90
N THR A 42 -7.91 9.13 -3.00
CA THR A 42 -9.24 8.52 -3.01
C THR A 42 -9.17 7.20 -3.74
N TRP A 43 -9.65 6.17 -3.06
CA TRP A 43 -9.84 4.84 -3.62
C TRP A 43 -11.33 4.51 -3.57
N ILE A 44 -11.86 4.14 -4.73
CA ILE A 44 -13.28 3.77 -4.89
C ILE A 44 -13.32 2.26 -5.03
N VAL A 45 -13.69 1.57 -3.95
CA VAL A 45 -13.78 0.10 -3.91
C VAL A 45 -15.15 -0.33 -4.43
N GLY A 46 -15.18 -0.94 -5.62
CA GLY A 46 -16.34 -1.71 -6.07
C GLY A 46 -16.29 -3.11 -5.46
N ALA A 47 -17.19 -3.40 -4.52
CA ALA A 47 -17.14 -4.49 -3.55
C ALA A 47 -16.72 -5.91 -4.02
N PRO A 48 -17.02 -6.43 -5.22
CA PRO A 48 -16.71 -7.83 -5.52
C PRO A 48 -15.23 -8.13 -5.85
N LEU A 49 -14.44 -7.13 -6.24
CA LEU A 49 -13.06 -7.36 -6.72
C LEU A 49 -11.99 -7.25 -5.61
N PHE A 50 -12.38 -6.88 -4.39
CA PHE A 50 -11.47 -6.55 -3.29
C PHE A 50 -11.91 -7.17 -1.95
N GLY A 51 -12.67 -8.24 -2.01
CA GLY A 51 -13.02 -9.03 -0.84
C GLY A 51 -14.10 -8.38 0.02
N GLU A 52 -14.30 -8.96 1.20
CA GLU A 52 -15.32 -8.59 2.17
C GLU A 52 -14.80 -8.72 3.61
N GLY A 53 -15.44 -8.00 4.54
CA GLY A 53 -15.17 -8.06 5.98
C GLY A 53 -14.06 -7.13 6.45
N GLU A 54 -13.53 -7.41 7.66
CA GLU A 54 -12.40 -6.67 8.22
C GLU A 54 -11.19 -6.76 7.30
N SER A 55 -10.64 -5.60 6.95
CA SER A 55 -9.56 -5.45 6.00
C SER A 55 -8.57 -4.41 6.50
N THR A 56 -7.33 -4.48 6.04
CA THR A 56 -6.29 -3.50 6.38
C THR A 56 -5.58 -3.04 5.13
N ALA A 57 -5.43 -1.73 4.96
CA ALA A 57 -4.52 -1.17 3.96
C ALA A 57 -3.19 -0.81 4.62
N TYR A 58 -2.09 -1.21 3.99
CA TYR A 58 -0.74 -0.83 4.38
C TYR A 58 -0.18 0.16 3.37
N VAL A 59 0.35 1.28 3.83
CA VAL A 59 0.86 2.35 2.96
C VAL A 59 2.28 2.73 3.37
N ALA A 60 3.20 2.74 2.40
CA ALA A 60 4.58 3.12 2.64
C ALA A 60 5.23 3.72 1.38
N VAL A 61 6.35 4.42 1.55
CA VAL A 61 7.22 4.90 0.47
C VAL A 61 8.41 3.96 0.34
N ALA A 62 8.65 3.44 -0.86
CA ALA A 62 9.83 2.62 -1.15
C ALA A 62 11.13 3.37 -0.84
N ALA A 63 12.11 2.68 -0.28
CA ALA A 63 13.46 3.23 -0.18
C ALA A 63 14.08 3.47 -1.56
N ASP A 64 15.03 4.40 -1.64
CA ASP A 64 15.85 4.62 -2.83
C ASP A 64 16.87 3.47 -2.92
N LYS A 65 16.56 2.49 -3.76
CA LYS A 65 17.31 1.24 -3.86
C LYS A 65 18.44 1.32 -4.88
N ASP A 66 18.29 2.14 -5.91
CA ASP A 66 19.34 2.35 -6.92
C ASP A 66 20.29 3.52 -6.56
N ASN A 67 20.02 4.21 -5.45
CA ASN A 67 20.77 5.35 -4.92
C ASN A 67 20.83 6.54 -5.90
N ASN A 68 19.78 6.74 -6.69
CA ASN A 68 19.70 7.84 -7.64
C ASN A 68 19.22 9.17 -7.02
N GLY A 69 18.84 9.15 -5.73
CA GLY A 69 18.33 10.30 -4.98
C GLY A 69 16.82 10.52 -5.11
N VAL A 70 16.10 9.59 -5.72
CA VAL A 70 14.65 9.65 -5.98
C VAL A 70 14.00 8.37 -5.45
N PHE A 71 12.96 8.53 -4.63
CA PHE A 71 12.18 7.39 -4.14
C PHE A 71 11.17 6.94 -5.20
N ASP A 72 11.60 6.18 -6.21
CA ASP A 72 10.72 5.65 -7.26
C ASP A 72 10.80 4.13 -7.50
N ASP A 73 11.50 3.40 -6.62
CA ASP A 73 11.72 1.95 -6.66
C ASP A 73 10.54 1.08 -6.16
N ALA A 74 9.32 1.62 -6.09
CA ALA A 74 8.17 0.82 -5.67
C ALA A 74 7.92 -0.32 -6.66
N PRO A 75 7.77 -1.57 -6.19
CA PRO A 75 7.61 -2.71 -7.07
C PRO A 75 6.17 -2.79 -7.57
N GLY A 76 5.96 -3.54 -8.66
CA GLY A 76 4.63 -3.91 -9.11
C GLY A 76 3.91 -4.85 -8.13
N ALA A 77 4.66 -5.70 -7.43
CA ALA A 77 4.16 -6.53 -6.33
C ALA A 77 5.25 -6.70 -5.28
N VAL A 78 4.87 -6.63 -4.01
CA VAL A 78 5.76 -6.92 -2.87
C VAL A 78 5.77 -8.44 -2.66
N PRO A 79 6.94 -9.09 -2.59
CA PRO A 79 7.03 -10.51 -2.33
C PRO A 79 6.74 -10.82 -0.86
N ASP A 80 6.00 -11.91 -0.61
CA ASP A 80 5.95 -12.60 0.69
C ASP A 80 7.38 -13.08 1.02
N SER A 81 8.03 -12.32 1.90
CA SER A 81 9.45 -12.42 2.22
C SER A 81 9.70 -13.32 3.43
N ASP A 82 8.74 -13.45 4.33
CA ASP A 82 8.83 -14.33 5.49
C ASP A 82 8.18 -15.71 5.27
N GLY A 83 7.42 -15.87 4.19
CA GLY A 83 6.83 -17.12 3.71
C GLY A 83 5.63 -17.58 4.54
N ASP A 84 4.95 -16.66 5.23
CA ASP A 84 3.80 -17.00 6.07
C ASP A 84 2.46 -17.10 5.30
N GLY A 85 2.47 -16.73 4.01
CA GLY A 85 1.33 -16.85 3.10
C GLY A 85 0.56 -15.55 2.89
N ASP A 86 0.94 -14.49 3.61
CA ASP A 86 0.32 -13.18 3.57
C ASP A 86 1.33 -12.18 2.97
N VAL A 87 0.90 -10.94 2.67
CA VAL A 87 1.85 -9.85 2.40
C VAL A 87 1.47 -8.66 3.26
N ASP A 88 2.29 -8.39 4.27
CA ASP A 88 1.96 -7.44 5.34
C ASP A 88 3.12 -6.48 5.68
N GLU A 89 3.08 -5.92 6.89
CA GLU A 89 4.09 -5.00 7.41
C GLU A 89 5.50 -5.60 7.40
N LYS A 90 5.67 -6.89 7.75
CA LYS A 90 6.99 -7.53 7.77
C LYS A 90 7.59 -7.62 6.38
N ASP A 91 6.78 -7.88 5.37
CA ASP A 91 7.24 -7.97 3.98
C ASP A 91 7.65 -6.60 3.44
N LEU A 92 6.94 -5.55 3.86
CA LEU A 92 7.32 -4.17 3.57
C LEU A 92 8.63 -3.77 4.27
N GLU A 93 8.81 -4.17 5.53
CA GLU A 93 10.08 -3.98 6.26
C GLU A 93 11.23 -4.73 5.59
N ALA A 94 11.02 -5.99 5.21
CA ALA A 94 11.99 -6.81 4.50
C ALA A 94 12.31 -6.25 3.11
N PHE A 95 11.31 -5.70 2.41
CA PHE A 95 11.50 -4.98 1.16
C PHE A 95 12.37 -3.74 1.38
N GLY A 96 12.18 -2.99 2.46
CA GLY A 96 12.91 -1.76 2.75
C GLY A 96 12.18 -0.52 2.24
N VAL A 97 11.67 0.27 3.19
CA VAL A 97 10.88 1.49 2.97
C VAL A 97 11.60 2.71 3.57
N ALA A 98 11.33 3.89 3.02
CA ALA A 98 11.89 5.18 3.49
C ALA A 98 10.94 5.94 4.43
N SER A 99 9.71 5.46 4.61
CA SER A 99 8.72 6.06 5.52
C SER A 99 8.33 5.09 6.63
N ASN A 100 7.54 5.58 7.58
CA ASN A 100 6.72 4.70 8.41
C ASN A 100 5.77 3.86 7.51
N ILE A 101 5.35 2.70 8.01
CA ILE A 101 4.30 1.90 7.41
C ILE A 101 2.98 2.27 8.09
N GLU A 102 2.10 2.93 7.37
CA GLU A 102 0.78 3.31 7.88
C GLU A 102 -0.19 2.14 7.75
N ARG A 103 -1.01 1.91 8.79
CA ARG A 103 -1.98 0.81 8.85
C ARG A 103 -3.39 1.38 9.00
N VAL A 104 -4.20 1.20 7.97
CA VAL A 104 -5.57 1.71 7.95
C VAL A 104 -6.53 0.51 8.03
N PRO A 105 -7.08 0.17 9.21
CA PRO A 105 -8.12 -0.84 9.33
C PRO A 105 -9.47 -0.29 8.88
N PHE A 106 -10.28 -1.12 8.22
CA PHE A 106 -11.63 -0.79 7.78
C PHE A 106 -12.45 -2.06 7.52
N GLU A 107 -13.74 -1.90 7.22
CA GLU A 107 -14.65 -3.00 6.88
C GLU A 107 -15.19 -2.82 5.47
N ILE A 108 -15.08 -3.86 4.63
CA ILE A 108 -15.71 -3.89 3.31
C ILE A 108 -17.05 -4.58 3.44
N ASN A 109 -18.13 -3.81 3.29
CA ASN A 109 -19.49 -4.37 3.24
C ASN A 109 -19.82 -4.83 1.80
N PRO A 110 -20.03 -6.14 1.56
CA PRO A 110 -20.37 -6.67 0.24
C PRO A 110 -21.79 -6.29 -0.23
N ASN A 111 -22.65 -5.79 0.67
CA ASN A 111 -24.00 -5.30 0.40
C ASN A 111 -24.19 -3.88 1.00
N PRO A 112 -23.70 -2.83 0.32
CA PRO A 112 -23.79 -1.45 0.78
C PRO A 112 -25.22 -0.89 0.79
#